data_AF-A0A7J9MDK8-F1
#
_entry.id   AF-A0A7J9MDK8-F1
#
_cell.length_a   1.000
_cell.length_b   1.000
_cell.length_c   1.000
_cell.angle_alpha   90.00
_cell.angle_beta   90.00
_cell.angle_gamma   90.00
#
_symmetry.space_group_name_H-M   'P 1'
#
loop_
_entity.id
_entity.type
_entity.pdbx_description
1 polymer ?
#
loop_
_entity_poly.entity_id
_entity_poly.type
_entity_poly.pdbx_seq_one_letter_code
_entity_poly.pdbx_strand_id
1 'polypeptide(L)'
;KPICQIASYKVFGDKVTVDKCVEVLKNSLLDAMKKATLDKVDVIMVSLNTDDLSNISSYLCDPVNMGGYLEMKENVLVCTSSCNHGHDYYTLSGGLAP
;
A
#
# COMPACT_ATOMS: atom_id res chain seq x y z
N LYS A 1 26.95 -9.56 -0.62
CA LYS A 1 26.46 -9.41 0.77
C LYS A 1 25.27 -8.45 0.71
N PRO A 2 24.10 -8.76 1.30
CA PRO A 2 23.02 -7.79 1.38
C PRO A 2 23.44 -6.64 2.30
N ILE A 3 23.24 -5.39 1.86
CA ILE A 3 23.72 -4.16 2.54
C ILE A 3 22.59 -3.14 2.82
N CYS A 4 21.35 -3.44 2.42
CA CYS A 4 20.20 -2.56 2.64
C CYS A 4 19.81 -2.52 4.13
N GLN A 5 19.38 -1.35 4.61
CA GLN A 5 18.78 -1.18 5.93
C GLN A 5 17.26 -1.30 5.85
N ILE A 6 16.66 -1.93 6.84
CA ILE A 6 15.21 -2.17 6.88
C ILE A 6 14.61 -1.36 8.03
N ALA A 7 13.68 -0.48 7.69
CA ALA A 7 12.77 0.16 8.64
C ALA A 7 11.40 -0.51 8.51
N SER A 8 10.82 -0.93 9.64
CA SER A 8 9.54 -1.65 9.67
C SER A 8 8.46 -0.79 10.32
N TYR A 9 7.37 -0.55 9.57
CA TYR A 9 6.23 0.23 10.01
C TYR A 9 5.01 -0.68 10.15
N LYS A 10 4.59 -0.94 11.38
CA LYS A 10 3.40 -1.76 11.65
C LYS A 10 2.15 -0.90 11.47
N VAL A 11 1.26 -1.33 10.58
CA VAL A 11 -0.05 -0.71 10.38
C VAL A 11 -1.15 -1.48 11.13
N PHE A 12 -2.16 -0.77 11.62
CA PHE A 12 -3.30 -1.38 12.30
C PHE A 12 -4.37 -1.81 11.29
N GLY A 13 -4.92 -3.00 11.50
CA GLY A 13 -6.13 -3.45 10.82
C GLY A 13 -7.32 -3.42 11.75
N ASP A 14 -8.48 -3.07 11.22
CA ASP A 14 -9.67 -2.81 12.04
C ASP A 14 -10.50 -4.09 12.26
N LYS A 15 -10.30 -5.13 11.43
CA LYS A 15 -10.96 -6.43 11.57
C LYS A 15 -10.04 -7.58 11.19
N VAL A 16 -9.84 -8.51 12.13
CA VAL A 16 -9.37 -9.86 11.81
C VAL A 16 -10.62 -10.67 11.42
N THR A 17 -10.89 -10.79 10.13
CA THR A 17 -11.82 -11.81 9.65
C THR A 17 -11.08 -13.15 9.73
N VAL A 18 -11.51 -14.02 10.64
CA VAL A 18 -11.06 -15.40 10.71
C VAL A 18 -11.29 -15.99 9.30
N ASP A 19 -10.21 -16.40 8.62
CA ASP A 19 -10.09 -16.83 7.20
C ASP A 19 -9.86 -15.78 6.09
N LYS A 20 -9.74 -14.47 6.37
CA LYS A 20 -9.45 -13.47 5.32
C LYS A 20 -8.40 -12.42 5.74
N CYS A 21 -7.75 -11.84 4.74
CA CYS A 21 -6.76 -10.77 4.89
C CYS A 21 -7.25 -9.69 5.85
N VAL A 22 -6.35 -9.19 6.69
CA VAL A 22 -6.61 -8.06 7.57
C VAL A 22 -6.84 -6.81 6.72
N GLU A 23 -8.05 -6.27 6.76
CA GLU A 23 -8.34 -4.94 6.18
C GLU A 23 -7.62 -3.88 7.00
N VAL A 24 -6.68 -3.18 6.35
CA VAL A 24 -5.88 -2.14 6.98
C VAL A 24 -6.69 -0.87 7.09
N LEU A 25 -6.64 -0.23 8.26
CA LEU A 25 -7.25 1.08 8.45
C LEU A 25 -6.52 2.08 7.54
N LYS A 26 -7.24 2.67 6.57
CA LYS A 26 -6.67 3.57 5.54
C LYS A 26 -5.77 4.66 6.13
N ASN A 27 -6.19 5.27 7.23
CA ASN A 27 -5.41 6.30 7.92
C ASN A 27 -4.11 5.76 8.54
N SER A 28 -4.14 4.54 9.09
CA SER A 28 -2.93 3.93 9.66
C SER A 28 -1.87 3.66 8.61
N LEU A 29 -2.27 3.30 7.38
CA LEU A 29 -1.33 3.11 6.28
C LEU A 29 -0.74 4.45 5.81
N LEU A 30 -1.58 5.46 5.61
CA LEU A 30 -1.12 6.80 5.21
C LEU A 30 -0.17 7.42 6.25
N ASP A 31 -0.42 7.23 7.54
CA ASP A 31 0.45 7.75 8.60
C ASP A 31 1.78 7.00 8.65
N ALA A 32 1.79 5.69 8.42
CA ALA A 32 3.03 4.91 8.30
C ALA A 32 3.87 5.34 7.08
N MET A 33 3.23 5.55 5.93
CA MET A 33 3.82 6.06 4.69
C MET A 33 4.47 7.44 4.87
N LYS A 34 3.74 8.38 5.49
CA LYS A 34 4.28 9.68 5.89
C LYS A 34 5.46 9.56 6.85
N LYS A 35 5.37 8.66 7.83
CA LYS A 35 6.44 8.46 8.82
C LYS A 35 7.69 7.88 8.15
N ALA A 36 7.54 6.92 7.25
CA ALA A 36 8.65 6.37 6.46
C ALA A 36 9.35 7.46 5.63
N THR A 37 8.57 8.33 4.99
CA THR A 37 9.10 9.48 4.25
C THR A 37 9.87 10.45 5.15
N LEU A 38 9.33 10.77 6.32
CA LEU A 38 10.01 11.61 7.32
C LEU A 38 11.31 10.99 7.83
N ASP A 39 11.35 9.66 7.93
CA ASP A 39 12.52 8.88 8.31
C ASP A 39 13.54 8.73 7.16
N LYS A 40 13.28 9.36 6.00
CA LYS A 40 14.18 9.42 4.83
C LYS A 40 14.51 8.05 4.22
N VAL A 41 13.49 7.19 4.11
CA VAL A 41 13.62 5.93 3.34
C VAL A 41 13.75 6.20 1.84
N ASP A 42 14.47 5.34 1.12
CA ASP A 42 14.61 5.43 -0.34
C ASP A 42 13.45 4.74 -1.09
N VAL A 43 12.95 3.63 -0.53
CA VAL A 43 11.93 2.77 -1.14
C VAL A 43 10.97 2.28 -0.06
N ILE A 44 9.67 2.29 -0.36
CA ILE A 44 8.61 1.75 0.48
C ILE A 44 8.02 0.54 -0.21
N MET A 45 7.99 -0.59 0.48
CA MET A 45 7.29 -1.80 0.03
C MET A 45 5.98 -1.95 0.79
N VAL A 46 4.86 -2.00 0.07
CA VAL A 46 3.52 -2.21 0.60
C VAL A 46 2.93 -3.48 0.00
N SER A 47 2.80 -4.53 0.81
CA SER A 47 2.18 -5.81 0.39
C SER A 47 0.85 -6.00 1.09
N LEU A 48 -0.08 -5.07 0.87
CA LEU A 48 -1.39 -5.03 1.53
C LEU A 48 -2.50 -4.88 0.50
N ASN A 49 -3.63 -5.53 0.77
CA ASN A 49 -4.84 -5.30 -0.01
C ASN A 49 -5.62 -4.14 0.60
N THR A 50 -5.89 -3.12 -0.20
CA THR A 50 -6.72 -1.96 0.16
C THR A 50 -7.98 -1.85 -0.70
N ASP A 51 -8.14 -2.76 -1.66
CA ASP A 51 -9.29 -2.82 -2.55
C ASP A 51 -10.47 -3.47 -1.84
N ASP A 52 -11.55 -2.70 -1.77
CA ASP A 52 -12.86 -3.17 -1.36
C ASP A 52 -13.62 -3.52 -2.65
N LEU A 53 -13.91 -4.81 -2.89
CA LEU A 53 -14.61 -5.33 -4.09
C LEU A 53 -15.95 -4.62 -4.39
N SER A 54 -16.50 -3.89 -3.41
CA SER A 54 -17.78 -3.20 -3.49
C SER A 54 -17.70 -1.77 -4.04
N ASN A 55 -16.51 -1.19 -4.19
CA ASN A 55 -16.33 0.14 -4.72
C ASN A 55 -15.14 0.17 -5.66
N ILE A 56 -15.37 0.60 -6.89
CA ILE A 56 -14.33 1.14 -7.77
C ILE A 56 -13.75 2.33 -7.01
N SER A 57 -12.81 2.09 -6.10
CA SER A 57 -12.20 3.15 -5.32
C SER A 57 -11.46 4.00 -6.31
N SER A 58 -11.94 5.22 -6.53
CA SER A 58 -11.23 6.19 -7.36
C SER A 58 -9.77 6.24 -6.89
N TYR A 59 -8.85 6.52 -7.80
CA TYR A 59 -7.42 6.67 -7.48
C TYR A 59 -7.15 7.54 -6.23
N LEU A 60 -8.03 8.51 -5.95
CA LEU A 60 -7.96 9.40 -4.79
C LEU A 60 -8.48 8.79 -3.47
N CYS A 61 -9.22 7.70 -3.50
CA CYS A 61 -9.81 7.03 -2.33
C CYS A 61 -9.01 5.81 -1.86
N ASP A 62 -8.03 5.39 -2.67
CA ASP A 62 -7.10 4.33 -2.33
C ASP A 62 -5.89 4.92 -1.57
N PRO A 63 -5.61 4.45 -0.35
CA PRO A 63 -4.52 4.99 0.47
C PRO A 63 -3.13 4.71 -0.11
N VAL A 64 -2.94 3.62 -0.87
CA VAL A 64 -1.65 3.29 -1.50
C VAL A 64 -1.36 4.27 -2.63
N ASN A 65 -2.35 4.56 -3.48
CA ASN A 65 -2.26 5.52 -4.57
C ASN A 65 -2.08 6.95 -4.07
N MET A 66 -2.86 7.36 -3.07
CA MET A 66 -2.72 8.70 -2.48
C MET A 66 -1.36 8.86 -1.78
N GLY A 67 -0.95 7.88 -0.99
CA GLY A 67 0.34 7.88 -0.31
C GLY A 67 1.49 7.90 -1.32
N GLY A 68 1.46 7.02 -2.31
CA GLY A 68 2.49 6.93 -3.34
C GLY A 68 2.61 8.19 -4.19
N TYR A 69 1.50 8.87 -4.49
CA TYR A 69 1.55 10.17 -5.14
C TYR A 69 2.25 11.25 -4.29
N LEU A 70 2.05 11.24 -2.97
CA LEU A 70 2.71 12.18 -2.06
C LEU A 70 4.19 11.85 -1.89
N GLU A 71 4.53 10.58 -1.77
CA GLU A 71 5.90 10.07 -1.60
C GLU A 71 6.75 10.28 -2.84
N MET A 72 6.15 10.15 -4.03
CA MET A 72 6.82 10.43 -5.29
C MET A 72 7.31 11.89 -5.37
N LYS A 73 6.61 12.85 -4.74
CA LYS A 73 7.07 14.25 -4.65
C LYS A 73 8.32 14.43 -3.79
N GLU A 74 8.56 13.49 -2.87
CA GLU A 74 9.71 13.45 -1.98
C GLU A 74 10.84 12.54 -2.51
N ASN A 75 10.74 12.07 -3.77
CA ASN A 75 11.65 11.12 -4.42
C ASN A 75 11.70 9.73 -3.77
N VAL A 76 10.62 9.31 -3.11
CA VAL A 76 10.49 7.96 -2.54
C VAL A 76 9.66 7.08 -3.48
N LEU A 77 10.20 5.92 -3.87
CA LEU A 77 9.48 4.96 -4.72
C LEU A 77 8.62 4.02 -3.86
N VAL A 78 7.35 3.87 -4.23
CA VAL A 78 6.46 2.86 -3.63
C VAL A 78 6.33 1.65 -4.54
N CYS A 79 6.62 0.48 -4.00
CA CYS A 79 6.36 -0.80 -4.63
C CYS A 79 5.16 -1.47 -3.96
N THR A 80 4.18 -1.88 -4.77
CA THR A 80 2.94 -2.51 -4.31
C THR A 80 2.71 -3.84 -5.01
N SER A 81 1.97 -4.74 -4.35
CA SER A 81 1.57 -6.02 -4.93
C SER A 81 0.32 -5.89 -5.79
N SER A 82 0.28 -6.60 -6.91
CA SER A 82 -0.91 -6.70 -7.79
C SER A 82 -2.05 -7.58 -7.24
N CYS A 83 -1.96 -8.03 -5.99
CA CYS A 83 -2.76 -9.11 -5.40
C CYS A 83 -2.73 -10.42 -6.19
N ASN A 84 -3.55 -11.37 -5.73
CA ASN A 84 -3.60 -12.75 -6.20
C ASN A 84 -4.98 -13.10 -6.80
N HIS A 85 -5.69 -12.13 -7.37
CA HIS A 85 -7.04 -12.33 -7.94
C HIS A 85 -7.04 -12.83 -9.39
N GLY A 86 -5.86 -13.07 -9.99
CA GLY A 86 -5.76 -13.62 -11.36
C GLY A 86 -6.44 -14.99 -11.50
N HIS A 87 -6.57 -15.55 -12.70
CA HIS A 87 -5.93 -15.19 -13.97
C HIS A 87 -6.75 -14.30 -14.92
N ASP A 88 -7.95 -13.89 -14.51
CA ASP A 88 -8.88 -13.18 -15.40
C ASP A 88 -8.42 -11.74 -15.67
N TYR A 89 -8.94 -11.15 -16.76
CA TYR A 89 -8.71 -9.74 -17.06
C TYR A 89 -9.28 -8.84 -15.96
N TYR A 90 -8.63 -7.68 -15.75
CA TYR A 90 -9.06 -6.64 -14.81
C TYR A 90 -9.06 -7.07 -13.33
N THR A 91 -8.13 -7.95 -12.95
CA THR A 91 -7.96 -8.47 -11.58
C THR A 91 -6.82 -7.80 -10.80
N LEU A 92 -6.11 -6.84 -11.41
CA LEU A 92 -5.02 -6.10 -10.78
C LEU A 92 -5.55 -5.14 -9.71
N SER A 93 -4.89 -5.13 -8.56
CA SER A 93 -5.10 -4.17 -7.47
C SER A 93 -3.86 -3.32 -7.22
N GLY A 94 -4.01 -2.28 -6.39
CA GLY A 94 -2.85 -1.59 -5.80
C GLY A 94 -2.19 -0.54 -6.67
N GLY A 95 -2.77 -0.18 -7.81
CA GLY A 95 -2.35 0.95 -8.61
C GLY A 95 -2.80 0.87 -10.06
N LEU A 96 -3.05 2.03 -10.66
CA LEU A 96 -3.21 2.14 -12.11
C LEU A 96 -1.82 2.01 -12.75
N ALA A 97 -1.58 0.93 -13.48
CA ALA A 97 -0.52 0.93 -14.49
C ALA A 97 -0.90 1.98 -15.57
N PRO A 98 0.04 2.80 -16.05
CA PRO A 98 -0.22 3.74 -17.14
C PRO A 98 -0.72 3.06 -18.41
#